data_AF-A0A286C907-F1
#
_entry.id   AF-A0A286C907-F1
#
_cell.length_a   1.000
_cell.length_b   1.000
_cell.length_c   1.000
_cell.angle_alpha   90.00
_cell.angle_beta   90.00
_cell.angle_gamma   90.00
#
_symmetry.space_group_name_H-M   'P 1'
#
loop_
_entity.id
_entity.type
_entity.pdbx_description
1 polymer ?
#
loop_
_entity_poly.entity_id
_entity_poly.type
_entity_poly.pdbx_seq_one_letter_code
_entity_poly.pdbx_strand_id
1 'polypeptide(L)'
;MTSNASLPSPARRTRGIMLFVLATLVLACAVFVVRRPLMMSAPACMAGRWHGCFDTFNGVVLLTLAALPLAALVVWALARHRRAAGVMSAWRISMAEVGMVYGTAPFLWMTLMPGGGAGTVPARVSLVPLRDLATMGPIGIGGNLLVFAALGFFAPMRFAASASVPRVLALGAGCSVLVETAQYVLRLDRVSSVDDVLVNATGAVLAALASRRWWRTTEAPADRPQPTPVGAR
;
A
#
# COMPACT_ATOMS: atom_id res chain seq x y z
N MET A 1 19.86 7.18 -52.79
CA MET A 1 18.89 7.43 -51.71
C MET A 1 18.76 6.16 -50.89
N THR A 2 19.37 6.16 -49.72
CA THR A 2 19.39 5.02 -48.78
C THR A 2 18.19 5.09 -47.85
N SER A 3 17.49 3.98 -47.67
CA SER A 3 16.62 3.75 -46.52
C SER A 3 16.63 2.27 -46.18
N ASN A 4 17.71 1.85 -45.51
CA ASN A 4 17.73 0.59 -44.78
C ASN A 4 17.09 0.86 -43.40
N ALA A 5 15.80 0.54 -43.29
CA ALA A 5 15.14 0.45 -42.00
C ALA A 5 15.79 -0.68 -41.19
N SER A 6 16.54 -0.31 -40.16
CA SER A 6 17.17 -1.25 -39.24
C SER A 6 16.07 -1.99 -38.46
N LEU A 7 15.97 -3.30 -38.67
CA LEU A 7 15.06 -4.16 -37.91
C LEU A 7 15.44 -4.13 -36.42
N PRO A 8 14.49 -3.94 -35.50
CA PRO A 8 14.78 -3.86 -34.08
C PRO A 8 15.33 -5.20 -33.56
N SER A 9 16.41 -5.12 -32.78
CA SER A 9 17.09 -6.27 -32.15
C SER A 9 16.11 -7.18 -31.40
N PRO A 10 16.26 -8.52 -31.45
CA PRO A 10 15.31 -9.49 -30.88
C PRO A 10 15.01 -9.25 -29.39
N ALA A 11 15.99 -8.83 -28.60
CA ALA A 11 15.81 -8.50 -27.17
C ALA A 11 14.82 -7.36 -26.91
N ARG A 12 14.70 -6.40 -27.83
CA ARG A 12 13.80 -5.24 -27.70
C ARG A 12 12.35 -5.65 -27.99
N ARG A 13 12.14 -6.60 -28.91
CA ARG A 13 10.83 -7.19 -29.25
C ARG A 13 10.33 -8.08 -28.11
N THR A 14 11.17 -8.94 -27.54
CA THR A 14 10.81 -9.81 -26.39
C THR A 14 10.44 -8.99 -25.15
N ARG A 15 11.18 -7.92 -24.86
CA ARG A 15 10.87 -7.01 -23.75
C ARG A 15 9.54 -6.27 -23.96
N GLY A 16 9.24 -5.87 -25.19
CA GLY A 16 7.95 -5.27 -25.55
C GLY A 16 6.78 -6.23 -25.35
N ILE A 17 6.91 -7.49 -25.78
CA ILE A 17 5.89 -8.54 -25.58
C ILE A 17 5.69 -8.83 -24.09
N MET A 18 6.77 -8.94 -23.31
CA MET A 18 6.68 -9.21 -21.87
C MET A 18 5.98 -8.08 -21.11
N LEU A 19 6.29 -6.82 -21.44
CA LEU A 19 5.61 -5.66 -20.86
C LEU A 19 4.14 -5.61 -21.25
N PHE A 20 3.83 -5.94 -22.50
CA PHE A 20 2.45 -6.02 -22.97
C PHE A 20 1.67 -7.10 -22.21
N VAL A 21 2.19 -8.33 -22.17
CA VAL A 21 1.57 -9.45 -21.42
C VAL A 21 1.37 -9.09 -19.95
N LEU A 22 2.36 -8.49 -19.31
CA LEU A 22 2.25 -8.04 -17.91
C LEU A 22 1.16 -6.96 -17.76
N ALA A 23 1.10 -5.97 -18.64
CA ALA A 23 0.07 -4.93 -18.60
C ALA A 23 -1.33 -5.51 -18.81
N THR A 24 -1.49 -6.45 -19.75
CA THR A 24 -2.77 -7.13 -20.00
C THR A 24 -3.20 -7.97 -18.81
N LEU A 25 -2.27 -8.68 -18.16
CA LEU A 25 -2.54 -9.44 -16.94
C LEU A 25 -2.93 -8.53 -15.77
N VAL A 26 -2.22 -7.41 -15.57
CA VAL A 26 -2.56 -6.43 -14.53
C VAL A 26 -3.95 -5.84 -14.78
N LEU A 27 -4.26 -5.48 -16.03
CA LEU A 27 -5.57 -4.96 -16.40
C LEU A 27 -6.67 -6.01 -16.22
N ALA A 28 -6.45 -7.25 -16.64
CA ALA A 28 -7.39 -8.35 -16.48
C ALA A 28 -7.63 -8.67 -14.99
N CYS A 29 -6.59 -8.70 -14.17
CA CYS A 29 -6.70 -8.83 -12.72
C CYS A 29 -7.47 -7.66 -12.10
N ALA A 30 -7.18 -6.42 -12.52
CA ALA A 30 -7.91 -5.25 -12.05
C ALA A 30 -9.40 -5.34 -12.41
N VAL A 31 -9.73 -5.65 -13.67
CA VAL A 31 -11.12 -5.83 -14.12
C VAL A 31 -11.81 -6.96 -13.36
N PHE A 32 -11.13 -8.08 -13.13
CA PHE A 32 -11.67 -9.21 -12.37
C PHE A 32 -11.98 -8.83 -10.91
N VAL A 33 -11.05 -8.13 -10.26
CA VAL A 33 -11.21 -7.62 -8.88
C VAL A 33 -12.32 -6.60 -8.79
N VAL A 34 -12.50 -5.75 -9.79
CA VAL A 34 -13.52 -4.69 -9.84
C VAL A 34 -14.91 -5.23 -10.20
N ARG A 35 -14.99 -6.29 -11.01
CA ARG A 35 -16.26 -6.84 -11.53
C ARG A 35 -17.20 -7.34 -10.43
N ARG A 36 -16.69 -8.08 -9.44
CA ARG A 36 -17.50 -8.62 -8.34
C ARG A 36 -18.10 -7.51 -7.46
N PRO A 37 -17.32 -6.54 -6.96
CA PRO A 37 -17.81 -5.36 -6.27
C PRO A 37 -18.89 -4.59 -7.04
N LEU A 38 -18.66 -4.35 -8.33
CA LEU A 38 -19.62 -3.64 -9.17
C LEU A 38 -20.95 -4.40 -9.32
N MET A 39 -20.92 -5.71 -9.49
CA MET A 39 -22.14 -6.51 -9.68
C MET A 39 -22.93 -6.72 -8.39
N MET A 40 -22.25 -6.84 -7.25
CA MET A 40 -22.90 -7.18 -5.97
C MET A 40 -23.28 -5.94 -5.15
N SER A 41 -22.38 -4.96 -5.05
CA SER A 41 -22.52 -3.84 -4.11
C SER A 41 -23.04 -2.57 -4.77
N ALA A 42 -22.68 -2.27 -6.03
CA ALA A 42 -23.07 -1.01 -6.67
C ALA A 42 -24.60 -0.83 -6.79
N PRO A 43 -25.41 -1.84 -7.18
CA PRO A 43 -26.87 -1.69 -7.21
C PRO A 43 -27.47 -1.42 -5.82
N ALA A 44 -26.89 -2.01 -4.77
CA ALA A 44 -27.33 -1.78 -3.40
C ALA A 44 -26.98 -0.37 -2.92
N CYS A 45 -25.77 0.10 -3.20
CA CYS A 45 -25.34 1.46 -2.85
C CYS A 45 -26.16 2.53 -3.58
N MET A 46 -26.39 2.36 -4.88
CA MET A 46 -27.22 3.29 -5.66
C MET A 46 -28.69 3.28 -5.23
N ALA A 47 -29.19 2.16 -4.70
CA ALA A 47 -30.53 2.06 -4.14
C ALA A 47 -30.65 2.57 -2.68
N GLY A 48 -29.61 3.25 -2.15
CA GLY A 48 -29.61 3.81 -0.80
C GLY A 48 -29.43 2.79 0.33
N ARG A 49 -29.12 1.52 0.02
CA ARG A 49 -28.85 0.49 1.02
C ARG A 49 -27.38 0.53 1.46
N TRP A 50 -27.05 1.56 2.22
CA TRP A 50 -25.67 1.88 2.61
C TRP A 50 -25.01 0.83 3.50
N HIS A 51 -25.77 0.07 4.30
CA HIS A 51 -25.22 -0.97 5.18
C HIS A 51 -24.31 -1.91 4.37
N GLY A 52 -24.85 -2.55 3.31
CA GLY A 52 -24.10 -3.43 2.40
C GLY A 52 -22.89 -2.82 1.69
N CYS A 53 -22.73 -1.49 1.71
CA CYS A 53 -21.60 -0.77 1.14
C CYS A 53 -20.48 -0.58 2.17
N PHE A 54 -20.82 -0.37 3.44
CA PHE A 54 -19.87 -0.10 4.51
C PHE A 54 -19.49 -1.38 5.30
N ASP A 55 -20.32 -2.43 5.26
CA ASP A 55 -20.16 -3.65 6.07
C ASP A 55 -19.82 -4.90 5.24
N THR A 56 -19.43 -4.73 3.97
CA THR A 56 -18.96 -5.85 3.13
C THR A 56 -17.62 -5.55 2.48
N PHE A 57 -16.80 -6.59 2.29
CA PHE A 57 -15.54 -6.51 1.54
C PHE A 57 -15.74 -5.89 0.14
N ASN A 58 -16.76 -6.34 -0.59
CA ASN A 58 -17.07 -5.83 -1.91
C ASN A 58 -17.49 -4.35 -1.88
N GLY A 59 -18.26 -3.94 -0.87
CA GLY A 59 -18.65 -2.56 -0.65
C GLY A 59 -17.44 -1.66 -0.39
N VAL A 60 -16.55 -2.07 0.52
CA VAL A 60 -15.32 -1.31 0.83
C VAL A 60 -14.41 -1.20 -0.39
N VAL A 61 -14.23 -2.29 -1.16
CA VAL A 61 -13.45 -2.26 -2.41
C VAL A 61 -14.09 -1.28 -3.41
N LEU A 62 -15.41 -1.33 -3.58
CA LEU A 62 -16.13 -0.41 -4.47
C LEU A 62 -15.93 1.06 -4.05
N LEU A 63 -16.15 1.37 -2.76
CA LEU A 63 -16.00 2.73 -2.22
C LEU A 63 -14.56 3.23 -2.35
N THR A 64 -13.58 2.36 -2.11
CA THR A 64 -12.17 2.68 -2.30
C THR A 64 -11.92 3.06 -3.76
N LEU A 65 -12.32 2.22 -4.71
CA LEU A 65 -12.15 2.50 -6.14
C LEU A 65 -12.84 3.80 -6.57
N ALA A 66 -14.07 4.04 -6.08
CA ALA A 66 -14.82 5.25 -6.36
C ALA A 66 -14.16 6.51 -5.77
N ALA A 67 -13.42 6.39 -4.67
CA ALA A 67 -12.69 7.48 -4.03
C ALA A 67 -11.32 7.78 -4.67
N LEU A 68 -10.85 6.97 -5.63
CA LEU A 68 -9.55 7.16 -6.28
C LEU A 68 -9.40 8.54 -6.97
N PRO A 69 -10.39 9.04 -7.74
CA PRO A 69 -10.32 10.38 -8.32
C PRO A 69 -10.22 11.47 -7.24
N LEU A 70 -10.94 11.30 -6.13
CA LEU A 70 -10.88 12.24 -5.00
C LEU A 70 -9.49 12.25 -4.36
N ALA A 71 -8.88 11.07 -4.13
CA ALA A 71 -7.52 10.98 -3.63
C ALA A 71 -6.52 11.68 -4.55
N ALA A 72 -6.65 11.52 -5.88
CA ALA A 72 -5.81 12.21 -6.86
C ALA A 72 -6.00 13.73 -6.83
N LEU A 73 -7.24 14.21 -6.69
CA LEU A 73 -7.55 15.63 -6.52
C LEU A 73 -6.94 16.21 -5.25
N VAL A 74 -6.99 15.47 -4.14
CA VAL A 74 -6.36 15.88 -2.87
C VAL A 74 -4.85 15.97 -3.02
N VAL A 75 -4.19 14.99 -3.66
CA VAL A 75 -2.75 15.06 -3.96
C VAL A 75 -2.44 16.31 -4.78
N TRP A 76 -3.21 16.57 -5.84
CA TRP A 76 -3.02 17.72 -6.71
C TRP A 76 -3.20 19.05 -5.96
N ALA A 77 -4.25 19.18 -5.16
CA ALA A 77 -4.54 20.39 -4.39
C ALA A 77 -3.44 20.66 -3.36
N LEU A 78 -3.03 19.64 -2.59
CA LEU A 78 -1.95 19.75 -1.61
C LEU A 78 -0.62 20.09 -2.27
N ALA A 79 -0.30 19.45 -3.39
CA ALA A 79 0.93 19.71 -4.11
C ALA A 79 0.97 21.13 -4.68
N ARG A 80 -0.15 21.62 -5.23
CA ARG A 80 -0.27 23.00 -5.73
C ARG A 80 -0.10 24.02 -4.61
N HIS A 81 -0.81 23.82 -3.49
CA HIS A 81 -0.73 24.68 -2.32
C HIS A 81 0.71 24.74 -1.76
N ARG A 82 1.35 23.58 -1.60
CA ARG A 82 2.74 23.49 -1.13
C ARG A 82 3.76 24.11 -2.08
N ARG A 83 3.55 23.93 -3.39
CA ARG A 83 4.39 24.55 -4.41
C ARG A 83 4.26 26.08 -4.38
N ALA A 84 3.04 26.61 -4.21
CA ALA A 84 2.82 28.04 -4.04
C ALA A 84 3.50 28.58 -2.77
N ALA A 85 3.58 27.78 -1.71
CA ALA A 85 4.31 28.08 -0.49
C ALA A 85 5.84 27.82 -0.56
N GLY A 86 6.40 27.50 -1.73
CA GLY A 86 7.84 27.29 -1.92
C GLY A 86 8.39 25.97 -1.35
N VAL A 87 7.55 25.01 -0.98
CA VAL A 87 7.99 23.72 -0.42
C VAL A 87 8.65 22.86 -1.49
N MET A 88 9.89 22.45 -1.25
CA MET A 88 10.62 21.53 -2.12
C MET A 88 9.98 20.13 -2.10
N SER A 89 9.97 19.46 -3.26
CA SER A 89 9.37 18.13 -3.40
C SER A 89 7.88 18.06 -3.03
N ALA A 90 7.13 19.16 -3.16
CA ALA A 90 5.70 19.28 -2.83
C ALA A 90 4.84 18.10 -3.30
N TRP A 91 5.05 17.64 -4.54
CA TRP A 91 4.35 16.48 -5.11
C TRP A 91 4.69 15.16 -4.40
N ARG A 92 5.97 14.91 -4.12
CA ARG A 92 6.42 13.69 -3.44
C ARG A 92 5.84 13.59 -2.03
N ILE A 93 5.86 14.69 -1.27
CA ILE A 93 5.32 14.74 0.10
C ILE A 93 3.81 14.53 0.08
N SER A 94 3.09 15.20 -0.82
CA SER A 94 1.63 15.09 -0.93
C SER A 94 1.21 13.69 -1.35
N MET A 95 1.92 13.09 -2.31
CA MET A 95 1.68 11.70 -2.73
C MET A 95 1.99 10.72 -1.61
N ALA A 96 3.04 10.94 -0.81
CA ALA A 96 3.38 10.06 0.30
C ALA A 96 2.32 10.11 1.41
N GLU A 97 1.84 11.30 1.80
CA GLU A 97 0.82 11.43 2.84
C GLU A 97 -0.52 10.84 2.41
N VAL A 98 -1.02 11.23 1.23
CA VAL A 98 -2.30 10.71 0.74
C VAL A 98 -2.18 9.22 0.44
N GLY A 99 -1.07 8.78 -0.17
CA GLY A 99 -0.82 7.38 -0.49
C GLY A 99 -0.76 6.49 0.75
N MET A 100 -0.14 6.94 1.84
CA MET A 100 -0.18 6.23 3.13
C MET A 100 -1.61 6.03 3.61
N VAL A 101 -2.39 7.12 3.70
CA VAL A 101 -3.74 7.07 4.27
C VAL A 101 -4.67 6.27 3.37
N TYR A 102 -4.77 6.66 2.10
CA TYR A 102 -5.68 6.05 1.14
C TYR A 102 -5.30 4.59 0.84
N GLY A 103 -4.01 4.26 0.85
CA GLY A 103 -3.55 2.90 0.58
C GLY A 103 -3.65 1.94 1.77
N THR A 104 -3.71 2.44 3.01
CA THR A 104 -3.79 1.60 4.23
C THR A 104 -5.19 1.57 4.85
N ALA A 105 -5.92 2.68 4.85
CA ALA A 105 -7.22 2.78 5.52
C ALA A 105 -8.26 1.75 5.04
N PRO A 106 -8.41 1.45 3.73
CA PRO A 106 -9.35 0.43 3.27
C PRO A 106 -9.05 -0.97 3.81
N PHE A 107 -7.77 -1.33 3.91
CA PHE A 107 -7.37 -2.64 4.45
C PHE A 107 -7.63 -2.71 5.95
N LEU A 108 -7.29 -1.66 6.71
CA LEU A 108 -7.63 -1.59 8.12
C LEU A 108 -9.13 -1.68 8.36
N TRP A 109 -9.93 -1.03 7.53
CA TRP A 109 -11.38 -1.14 7.60
C TRP A 109 -11.83 -2.58 7.37
N MET A 110 -11.36 -3.23 6.30
CA MET A 110 -11.72 -4.63 6.03
C MET A 110 -11.26 -5.60 7.13
N THR A 111 -10.09 -5.38 7.74
CA THR A 111 -9.56 -6.27 8.80
C THR A 111 -10.24 -6.04 10.15
N LEU A 112 -10.69 -4.81 10.43
CA LEU A 112 -11.44 -4.45 11.65
C LEU A 112 -12.96 -4.59 11.48
N MET A 113 -13.42 -5.07 10.33
CA MET A 113 -14.84 -5.36 10.11
C MET A 113 -15.28 -6.58 10.94
N PRO A 114 -16.35 -6.47 11.74
CA PRO A 114 -16.85 -7.58 12.55
C PRO A 114 -17.25 -8.79 11.69
N GLY A 115 -16.87 -10.00 12.13
CA GLY A 115 -17.42 -11.24 11.59
C GLY A 115 -18.85 -11.51 12.07
N GLY A 116 -19.50 -12.51 11.46
CA GLY A 116 -20.91 -12.83 11.77
C GLY A 116 -21.17 -13.26 13.21
N GLY A 117 -20.14 -13.76 13.92
CA GLY A 117 -20.19 -14.11 15.34
C GLY A 117 -19.62 -13.02 16.28
N ALA A 118 -19.37 -11.80 15.81
CA ALA A 118 -18.71 -10.79 16.63
C ALA A 118 -19.50 -10.50 17.92
N GLY A 119 -18.79 -10.41 19.04
CA GLY A 119 -19.38 -10.23 20.38
C GLY A 119 -20.11 -11.46 20.96
N THR A 120 -20.44 -12.47 20.16
CA THR A 120 -21.10 -13.70 20.63
C THR A 120 -20.10 -14.82 20.87
N VAL A 121 -19.14 -15.01 19.96
CA VAL A 121 -18.10 -16.03 20.11
C VAL A 121 -16.96 -15.56 21.03
N PRO A 122 -16.29 -16.46 21.77
CA PRO A 122 -15.10 -16.11 22.54
C PRO A 122 -13.99 -15.55 21.64
N ALA A 123 -13.19 -14.63 22.19
CA ALA A 123 -11.98 -14.16 21.51
C ALA A 123 -10.98 -15.33 21.35
N ARG A 124 -10.34 -15.41 20.19
CA ARG A 124 -9.40 -16.49 19.85
C ARG A 124 -8.01 -15.91 19.62
N VAL A 125 -6.98 -16.61 20.10
CA VAL A 125 -5.57 -16.23 19.93
C VAL A 125 -4.74 -17.40 19.42
N SER A 126 -3.81 -17.12 18.52
CA SER A 126 -2.82 -18.07 18.01
C SER A 126 -1.42 -17.47 18.15
N LEU A 127 -0.70 -17.96 19.17
CA LEU A 127 0.66 -17.49 19.47
C LEU A 127 1.75 -18.43 18.93
N VAL A 128 1.36 -19.52 18.29
CA VAL A 128 2.29 -20.50 17.72
C VAL A 128 2.68 -20.03 16.32
N PRO A 129 3.94 -19.63 16.08
CA PRO A 129 4.36 -19.17 14.76
C PRO A 129 4.18 -20.26 13.71
N LEU A 130 3.87 -19.83 12.49
CA LEU A 130 3.67 -20.59 11.27
C LEU A 130 2.45 -21.53 11.26
N ARG A 131 1.67 -21.59 12.35
CA ARG A 131 0.51 -22.46 12.45
C ARG A 131 -0.63 -21.99 11.56
N ASP A 132 -1.00 -20.72 11.68
CA ASP A 132 -2.10 -20.17 10.92
C ASP A 132 -1.64 -19.96 9.48
N LEU A 133 -0.39 -19.54 9.28
CA LEU A 133 0.22 -19.40 7.96
C LEU A 133 0.18 -20.70 7.14
N ALA A 134 0.42 -21.86 7.76
CA ALA A 134 0.38 -23.15 7.08
C ALA A 134 -1.00 -23.53 6.53
N THR A 135 -2.06 -22.95 7.10
CA THR A 135 -3.45 -23.16 6.64
C THR A 135 -4.02 -21.96 5.90
N MET A 136 -3.26 -20.86 5.83
CA MET A 136 -3.67 -19.62 5.21
C MET A 136 -3.69 -19.77 3.69
N GLY A 137 -4.86 -19.58 3.09
CA GLY A 137 -4.99 -19.58 1.64
C GLY A 137 -4.28 -18.39 0.99
N PRO A 138 -3.98 -18.45 -0.33
CA PRO A 138 -3.28 -17.37 -1.05
C PRO A 138 -3.94 -16.00 -0.93
N ILE A 139 -5.27 -15.96 -0.86
CA ILE A 139 -6.03 -14.71 -0.68
C ILE A 139 -5.77 -14.11 0.71
N GLY A 140 -5.70 -14.94 1.75
CA GLY A 140 -5.37 -14.48 3.11
C GLY A 140 -3.96 -13.93 3.20
N ILE A 141 -2.99 -14.66 2.63
CA ILE A 141 -1.59 -14.21 2.57
C ILE A 141 -1.50 -12.88 1.81
N GLY A 142 -2.11 -12.79 0.62
CA GLY A 142 -2.12 -11.59 -0.18
C GLY A 142 -2.80 -10.41 0.53
N GLY A 143 -3.94 -10.65 1.19
CA GLY A 143 -4.66 -9.65 1.97
C GLY A 143 -3.81 -9.06 3.09
N ASN A 144 -3.20 -9.92 3.90
CA ASN A 144 -2.32 -9.53 5.01
C ASN A 144 -1.07 -8.77 4.51
N LEU A 145 -0.39 -9.26 3.46
CA LEU A 145 0.76 -8.55 2.87
C LEU A 145 0.41 -7.11 2.44
N LEU A 146 -0.84 -6.84 2.07
CA LEU A 146 -1.28 -5.52 1.61
C LEU A 146 -1.66 -4.56 2.74
N VAL A 147 -1.99 -5.03 3.95
CA VAL A 147 -2.52 -4.19 5.04
C VAL A 147 -1.63 -2.97 5.32
N PHE A 148 -0.34 -3.20 5.52
CA PHE A 148 0.64 -2.14 5.76
C PHE A 148 1.60 -1.91 4.59
N ALA A 149 1.32 -2.44 3.40
CA ALA A 149 2.16 -2.21 2.23
C ALA A 149 2.23 -0.72 1.88
N ALA A 150 1.11 0.00 1.83
CA ALA A 150 1.11 1.42 1.53
C ALA A 150 1.83 2.25 2.62
N LEU A 151 1.60 1.94 3.90
CA LEU A 151 2.34 2.52 5.01
C LEU A 151 3.86 2.32 4.83
N GLY A 152 4.31 1.09 4.58
CA GLY A 152 5.72 0.77 4.35
C GLY A 152 6.31 1.45 3.11
N PHE A 153 5.54 1.55 2.02
CA PHE A 153 5.99 2.21 0.79
C PHE A 153 6.23 3.71 1.01
N PHE A 154 5.27 4.39 1.63
CA PHE A 154 5.22 5.85 1.64
C PHE A 154 5.77 6.49 2.92
N ALA A 155 5.73 5.82 4.08
CA ALA A 155 6.31 6.34 5.33
C ALA A 155 7.79 6.76 5.18
N PRO A 156 8.71 5.95 4.64
CA PRO A 156 10.10 6.34 4.49
C PRO A 156 10.30 7.48 3.47
N MET A 157 9.35 7.69 2.55
CA MET A 157 9.37 8.83 1.63
C MET A 157 8.97 10.15 2.32
N ARG A 158 8.20 10.06 3.41
CA ARG A 158 7.67 11.21 4.15
C ARG A 158 8.46 11.54 5.41
N PHE A 159 8.93 10.53 6.13
CA PHE A 159 9.58 10.66 7.43
C PHE A 159 10.96 10.02 7.38
N ALA A 160 12.01 10.85 7.44
CA ALA A 160 13.40 10.38 7.51
C ALA A 160 13.63 9.43 8.70
N ALA A 161 12.91 9.64 9.81
CA ALA A 161 12.91 8.74 10.96
C ALA A 161 12.55 7.30 10.57
N SER A 162 11.71 7.07 9.57
CA SER A 162 11.31 5.74 9.11
C SER A 162 12.12 5.21 7.92
N ALA A 163 13.12 5.96 7.42
CA ALA A 163 13.90 5.63 6.21
C ALA A 163 14.96 4.53 6.43
N SER A 164 14.60 3.43 7.10
CA SER A 164 15.42 2.23 7.22
C SER A 164 14.56 0.98 7.34
N VAL A 165 15.04 -0.14 6.80
CA VAL A 165 14.31 -1.41 6.81
C VAL A 165 13.91 -1.86 8.23
N PRO A 166 14.81 -1.83 9.24
CA PRO A 166 14.43 -2.25 10.60
C PRO A 166 13.35 -1.35 11.22
N ARG A 167 13.36 -0.05 10.92
CA ARG A 167 12.34 0.87 11.45
C ARG A 167 10.99 0.70 10.76
N VAL A 168 10.97 0.42 9.46
CA VAL A 168 9.73 0.03 8.77
C VAL A 168 9.20 -1.28 9.31
N LEU A 169 10.07 -2.27 9.54
CA LEU A 169 9.69 -3.55 10.15
C LEU A 169 9.05 -3.32 11.53
N ALA A 170 9.70 -2.52 12.39
CA ALA A 170 9.16 -2.18 13.70
C ALA A 170 7.82 -1.43 13.62
N LEU A 171 7.68 -0.49 12.69
CA LEU A 171 6.43 0.23 12.45
C LEU A 171 5.31 -0.72 12.00
N GLY A 172 5.58 -1.57 11.01
CA GLY A 172 4.61 -2.54 10.49
C GLY A 172 4.19 -3.57 11.55
N ALA A 173 5.16 -4.10 12.30
CA ALA A 173 4.89 -5.04 13.40
C ALA A 173 4.10 -4.36 14.52
N GLY A 174 4.48 -3.16 14.95
CA GLY A 174 3.77 -2.41 15.99
C GLY A 174 2.34 -2.08 15.58
N CYS A 175 2.12 -1.58 14.37
CA CYS A 175 0.78 -1.33 13.85
C CYS A 175 -0.04 -2.62 13.74
N SER A 176 0.58 -3.74 13.34
CA SER A 176 -0.14 -5.02 13.26
C SER A 176 -0.53 -5.53 14.65
N VAL A 177 0.35 -5.44 15.64
CA VAL A 177 0.01 -5.81 17.02
C VAL A 177 -1.16 -4.98 17.55
N LEU A 178 -1.25 -3.70 17.20
CA LEU A 178 -2.40 -2.86 17.55
C LEU A 178 -3.70 -3.35 16.90
N VAL A 179 -3.65 -3.74 15.61
CA VAL A 179 -4.82 -4.30 14.90
C VAL A 179 -5.26 -5.62 15.52
N GLU A 180 -4.31 -6.52 15.75
CA GLU A 180 -4.53 -7.82 16.41
C GLU A 180 -5.15 -7.64 17.80
N THR A 181 -4.59 -6.71 18.59
CA THR A 181 -5.12 -6.36 19.92
C THR A 181 -6.54 -5.81 19.81
N ALA A 182 -6.82 -4.94 18.84
CA ALA A 182 -8.16 -4.41 18.62
C ALA A 182 -9.14 -5.52 18.23
N GLN A 183 -8.75 -6.44 17.33
CA GLN A 183 -9.59 -7.58 16.95
C GLN A 183 -9.91 -8.49 18.15
N TYR A 184 -8.92 -8.73 19.01
CA TYR A 184 -9.09 -9.52 20.23
C TYR A 184 -10.03 -8.82 21.23
N VAL A 185 -9.73 -7.56 21.59
CA VAL A 185 -10.48 -6.79 22.59
C VAL A 185 -11.91 -6.51 22.15
N LEU A 186 -12.11 -6.17 20.87
CA LEU A 186 -13.43 -5.89 20.30
C LEU A 186 -14.19 -7.17 19.92
N ARG A 187 -13.60 -8.36 20.12
CA ARG A 187 -14.19 -9.67 19.83
C ARG A 187 -14.80 -9.74 18.42
N LEU A 188 -14.02 -9.34 17.42
CA LEU A 188 -14.49 -9.20 16.02
C LEU A 188 -14.73 -10.53 15.29
N ASP A 189 -14.81 -11.65 16.00
CA ASP A 189 -14.88 -13.00 15.42
C ASP A 189 -13.71 -13.27 14.45
N ARG A 190 -12.52 -12.80 14.84
CA ARG A 190 -11.25 -13.08 14.19
C ARG A 190 -10.35 -13.85 15.16
N VAL A 191 -9.41 -14.61 14.61
CA VAL A 191 -8.31 -15.19 15.39
C VAL A 191 -7.21 -14.15 15.42
N SER A 192 -6.82 -13.72 16.62
CA SER A 192 -5.67 -12.83 16.73
C SER A 192 -4.38 -13.64 16.67
N SER A 193 -3.51 -13.37 15.70
CA SER A 193 -2.44 -14.28 15.31
C SER A 193 -1.06 -13.61 15.20
N VAL A 194 -0.03 -14.30 15.70
CA VAL A 194 1.37 -13.91 15.45
C VAL A 194 1.69 -14.00 13.96
N ASP A 195 1.08 -14.92 13.22
CA ASP A 195 1.33 -15.06 11.79
C ASP A 195 0.81 -13.87 10.99
N ASP A 196 -0.35 -13.31 11.37
CA ASP A 196 -0.86 -12.10 10.74
C ASP A 196 0.09 -10.91 10.99
N VAL A 197 0.66 -10.78 12.20
CA VAL A 197 1.71 -9.79 12.49
C VAL A 197 2.92 -9.96 11.58
N LEU A 198 3.42 -11.20 11.44
CA LEU A 198 4.59 -11.48 10.62
C LEU A 198 4.34 -11.16 9.14
N VAL A 199 3.19 -11.57 8.60
CA VAL A 199 2.84 -11.35 7.20
C VAL A 199 2.62 -9.86 6.93
N ASN A 200 1.87 -9.17 7.79
CA ASN A 200 1.62 -7.72 7.67
C ASN A 200 2.92 -6.91 7.71
N ALA A 201 3.82 -7.23 8.66
CA ALA A 201 5.12 -6.56 8.79
C ALA A 201 6.05 -6.86 7.60
N THR A 202 6.02 -8.09 7.09
CA THR A 202 6.74 -8.48 5.86
C THR A 202 6.24 -7.67 4.66
N GLY A 203 4.93 -7.51 4.51
CA GLY A 203 4.31 -6.69 3.49
C GLY A 203 4.79 -5.23 3.51
N ALA A 204 4.86 -4.64 4.70
CA ALA A 204 5.40 -3.28 4.89
C ALA A 204 6.88 -3.18 4.44
N VAL A 205 7.71 -4.15 4.82
CA VAL A 205 9.13 -4.18 4.44
C VAL A 205 9.31 -4.33 2.92
N LEU A 206 8.59 -5.26 2.29
CA LEU A 206 8.65 -5.47 0.84
C LEU A 206 8.28 -4.19 0.09
N ALA A 207 7.24 -3.49 0.54
CA ALA A 207 6.81 -2.24 -0.05
C ALA A 207 7.82 -1.09 0.18
N ALA A 208 8.46 -1.01 1.35
CA ALA A 208 9.54 -0.06 1.61
C ALA A 208 10.77 -0.30 0.73
N LEU A 209 11.11 -1.57 0.48
CA LEU A 209 12.18 -1.94 -0.44
C LEU A 209 11.84 -1.55 -1.87
N ALA A 210 10.59 -1.72 -2.30
CA ALA A 210 10.11 -1.24 -3.59
C ALA A 210 10.23 0.29 -3.71
N SER A 211 10.07 1.02 -2.59
CA SER A 211 10.20 2.48 -2.57
C SER A 211 11.61 3.04 -2.32
N ARG A 212 12.60 2.16 -2.11
CA ARG A 212 13.96 2.48 -1.63
C ARG A 212 14.69 3.59 -2.36
N ARG A 213 14.54 3.65 -3.68
CA ARG A 213 15.19 4.68 -4.52
C ARG A 213 14.69 6.10 -4.23
N TRP A 214 13.45 6.25 -3.77
CA TRP A 214 12.83 7.57 -3.57
C TRP A 214 13.11 8.18 -2.21
N TRP A 215 13.54 7.38 -1.23
CA TRP A 215 13.91 7.87 0.10
C TRP A 215 15.42 7.91 0.35
N ARG A 216 16.23 7.08 -0.32
CA ARG A 216 17.70 7.14 -0.24
C ARG A 216 18.32 8.40 -0.84
N THR A 217 17.69 8.97 -1.86
CA THR A 217 18.19 10.16 -2.56
C THR A 217 18.05 11.44 -1.75
N THR A 218 17.26 11.42 -0.67
CA THR A 218 17.13 12.54 0.26
C THR A 218 18.33 12.64 1.22
N GLU A 219 19.18 11.61 1.27
CA GLU A 219 20.30 11.45 2.20
C GLU A 219 21.66 11.73 1.52
N ALA A 220 21.72 12.65 0.54
CA ALA A 220 22.99 13.10 -0.01
C ALA A 220 23.71 14.06 0.97
N PRO A 221 25.04 13.96 1.13
CA PRO A 221 25.72 14.30 2.38
C PRO A 221 25.87 15.80 2.62
N ALA A 222 25.42 16.26 3.79
CA ALA A 222 25.90 17.49 4.40
C ALA A 222 27.29 17.23 4.99
N ASP A 223 28.30 17.03 4.15
CA ASP A 223 29.71 17.25 4.46
C ASP A 223 30.58 16.93 3.24
N ARG A 224 30.75 17.91 2.38
CA ARG A 224 32.04 18.06 1.68
C ARG A 224 32.56 19.44 2.04
N PRO A 225 33.60 19.54 2.88
CA PRO A 225 34.35 20.77 3.03
C PRO A 225 34.75 21.25 1.63
N GLN A 226 34.27 22.42 1.26
CA GLN A 226 34.65 23.08 0.03
C GLN A 226 36.15 23.37 0.15
N PRO A 227 37.01 22.90 -0.79
CA PRO A 227 38.41 23.28 -0.75
C PRO A 227 38.52 24.79 -0.87
N THR A 228 38.98 25.45 0.19
CA THR A 228 39.34 26.86 0.19
C THR A 228 40.34 27.12 -0.93
N PRO A 229 40.10 28.07 -1.84
CA PRO A 229 41.10 28.48 -2.81
C PRO A 229 42.29 29.04 -2.06
N VAL A 230 43.45 28.37 -2.15
CA VAL A 230 44.71 28.94 -1.71
C VAL A 230 45.02 30.08 -2.67
N GLY A 231 44.90 31.31 -2.17
CA GLY A 231 45.26 32.51 -2.92
C GLY A 231 46.73 32.46 -3.34
N ALA A 232 46.98 32.68 -4.62
CA ALA A 232 48.32 32.90 -5.15
C ALA A 232 48.89 34.19 -4.54
N ARG A 233 50.11 34.10 -4.00
CA ARG A 233 51.05 35.21 -3.85
C ARG A 233 52.24 34.92 -4.73
#